data_AF-A0A9E1N7X8-F1
#
_entry.id   AF-A0A9E1N7X8-F1
#
_cell.length_a   1.000
_cell.length_b   1.000
_cell.length_c   1.000
_cell.angle_alpha   90.00
_cell.angle_beta   90.00
_cell.angle_gamma   90.00
#
_symmetry.space_group_name_H-M   'P 1'
#
loop_
_entity.id
_entity.type
_entity.pdbx_description
1 polymer ?
#
loop_
_entity_poly.entity_id
_entity_poly.type
_entity_poly.pdbx_seq_one_letter_code
_entity_poly.pdbx_strand_id
1 'polypeptide(L)'
;MSKRERGRPAVYKGNVKRHITSLVRKHGASKTRQILNASDGELVLMRSDKVVPKPLNISMPTLLKYAKEAGVVLHRGRPKKVA
;
A
#
# COMPACT_ATOMS: atom_id res chain seq x y z
N MET A 1 9.86 -11.23 -26.00
CA MET A 1 9.02 -10.73 -24.89
C MET A 1 9.82 -10.80 -23.60
N SER A 2 9.95 -9.66 -22.92
CA SER A 2 10.86 -9.41 -21.78
C SER A 2 10.76 -10.46 -20.66
N LYS A 3 11.91 -10.99 -20.23
CA LYS A 3 12.07 -11.79 -19.02
C LYS A 3 11.43 -11.04 -17.85
N ARG A 4 10.41 -11.64 -17.22
CA ARG A 4 9.90 -11.17 -15.92
C ARG A 4 11.03 -11.31 -14.91
N GLU A 5 11.87 -10.29 -14.79
CA GLU A 5 12.82 -10.17 -13.70
C GLU A 5 12.00 -10.20 -12.41
N ARG A 6 12.01 -11.35 -11.71
CA ARG A 6 11.47 -11.45 -10.36
C ARG A 6 12.43 -10.70 -9.44
N GLY A 7 12.43 -9.37 -9.53
CA GLY A 7 13.20 -8.50 -8.67
C GLY A 7 12.72 -8.62 -7.22
N ARG A 8 13.65 -8.44 -6.28
CA ARG A 8 13.30 -8.39 -4.85
C ARG A 8 12.28 -7.27 -4.63
N PRO A 9 11.13 -7.52 -3.97
CA PRO A 9 10.15 -6.48 -3.72
C PRO A 9 10.78 -5.32 -2.96
N ALA A 10 10.44 -4.10 -3.35
CA ALA A 10 11.00 -2.88 -2.78
C ALA A 10 10.85 -2.86 -1.24
N VAL A 11 11.96 -2.58 -0.55
CA VAL A 11 12.00 -2.47 0.91
C VAL A 11 11.98 -0.99 1.29
N TYR A 12 10.82 -0.52 1.72
CA TYR A 12 10.63 0.82 2.22
C TYR A 12 11.12 0.95 3.67
N LYS A 13 11.87 2.01 3.96
CA LYS A 13 12.48 2.31 5.27
C LYS A 13 12.08 3.71 5.74
N GLY A 14 12.35 4.01 7.02
CA GLY A 14 12.19 5.34 7.59
C GLY A 14 10.78 5.93 7.47
N ASN A 15 10.70 7.19 7.05
CA ASN A 15 9.45 7.97 6.97
C ASN A 15 8.43 7.36 6.00
N VAL A 16 8.89 6.78 4.88
CA VAL A 16 8.00 6.13 3.90
C VAL A 16 7.28 4.95 4.53
N LYS A 17 8.01 4.08 5.26
CA LYS A 17 7.40 2.95 5.96
C LYS A 17 6.38 3.41 7.01
N ARG A 18 6.71 4.46 7.78
CA ARG A 18 5.79 5.04 8.79
C ARG A 18 4.53 5.63 8.15
N HIS A 19 4.67 6.28 6.99
CA HIS A 19 3.54 6.82 6.26
C HIS A 19 2.63 5.70 5.71
N ILE A 20 3.22 4.66 5.11
CA ILE A 20 2.49 3.47 4.64
C ILE A 20 1.70 2.84 5.79
N THR A 21 2.32 2.60 6.95
CA THR A 21 1.64 1.98 8.09
C THR A 21 0.53 2.87 8.65
N SER A 22 0.72 4.19 8.67
CA SER A 22 -0.33 5.16 9.04
C SER A 22 -1.54 5.08 8.10
N LEU A 23 -1.32 5.02 6.79
CA LEU A 23 -2.38 4.85 5.81
C LEU A 23 -3.11 3.51 5.97
N VAL A 24 -2.38 2.42 6.19
CA VAL A 24 -2.98 1.09 6.40
C VAL A 24 -3.86 1.07 7.65
N ARG A 25 -3.45 1.74 8.73
CA ARG A 25 -4.27 1.87 9.95
C ARG A 25 -5.56 2.65 9.71
N LYS A 26 -5.50 3.72 8.93
CA LYS A 26 -6.66 4.61 8.69
C LYS A 26 -7.65 4.06 7.67
N HIS A 27 -7.15 3.40 6.63
CA HIS A 27 -7.96 3.08 5.44
C HIS A 27 -7.99 1.58 5.11
N GLY A 28 -7.20 0.76 5.79
CA GLY A 28 -7.02 -0.65 5.45
C GLY A 28 -6.14 -0.85 4.21
N ALA A 29 -5.64 -2.08 4.04
CA ALA A 29 -4.59 -2.36 3.06
C ALA A 29 -5.02 -2.13 1.60
N SER A 30 -6.26 -2.43 1.23
CA SER A 30 -6.76 -2.28 -0.15
C SER A 30 -6.81 -0.83 -0.60
N LYS A 31 -7.37 0.07 0.24
CA LYS A 31 -7.45 1.50 -0.07
C LYS A 31 -6.09 2.16 0.01
N THR A 32 -5.21 1.74 0.93
CA THR A 32 -3.82 2.19 0.95
C THR A 32 -3.09 1.86 -0.34
N ARG A 33 -3.31 0.67 -0.93
CA ARG A 33 -2.72 0.34 -2.24
C ARG A 33 -3.18 1.30 -3.33
N GLN A 34 -4.47 1.65 -3.36
CA GLN A 34 -5.01 2.61 -4.32
C GLN A 34 -4.35 3.99 -4.15
N ILE A 35 -4.26 4.49 -2.91
CA ILE A 35 -3.61 5.77 -2.59
C ILE A 35 -2.14 5.80 -3.05
N LEU A 36 -1.37 4.78 -2.68
CA LEU A 36 0.08 4.75 -2.96
C LEU A 36 0.41 4.53 -4.45
N ASN A 37 -0.52 3.98 -5.22
CA ASN A 37 -0.35 3.70 -6.64
C ASN A 37 -1.14 4.67 -7.54
N ALA A 38 -1.92 5.60 -6.97
CA ALA A 38 -2.64 6.61 -7.73
C ALA A 38 -1.64 7.49 -8.50
N SER A 39 -1.93 7.73 -9.77
CA SER A 39 -1.10 8.59 -10.63
C SER A 39 -1.64 10.03 -10.67
N ASP A 40 -2.95 10.16 -10.51
CA ASP A 40 -3.74 11.38 -10.61
C ASP A 40 -4.97 11.33 -9.67
N GLY A 41 -5.63 12.47 -9.50
CA GLY A 41 -6.86 12.61 -8.72
C GLY A 41 -6.68 12.83 -7.21
N GLU A 42 -7.81 12.82 -6.49
CA GLU A 42 -7.89 13.14 -5.05
C GLU A 42 -7.08 12.20 -4.16
N LEU A 43 -6.85 10.95 -4.61
CA LEU A 43 -6.07 9.97 -3.89
C LEU A 43 -4.58 10.34 -3.81
N VAL A 44 -4.07 11.14 -4.76
CA VAL A 44 -2.69 11.64 -4.73
C VAL A 44 -2.48 12.59 -3.56
N LEU A 45 -3.48 13.40 -3.21
CA LEU A 45 -3.43 14.31 -2.06
C LEU A 45 -3.23 13.54 -0.75
N MET A 46 -3.75 12.31 -0.66
CA MET A 46 -3.59 11.44 0.52
C MET A 46 -2.21 10.78 0.60
N ARG A 47 -1.48 10.68 -0.52
CA ARG A 47 -0.16 10.03 -0.63
C ARG A 47 0.99 10.89 -0.06
N SER A 48 0.72 12.17 0.22
CA SER A 48 1.70 13.16 0.69
C SER A 48 2.92 13.27 -0.22
N ASP A 49 2.93 14.26 -1.11
CA ASP A 49 4.00 14.46 -2.12
C ASP A 49 5.39 14.65 -1.51
N LYS A 50 5.48 15.13 -0.26
CA LYS A 50 6.75 15.27 0.45
C LYS A 50 7.39 13.94 0.83
N VAL A 51 6.58 12.91 1.10
CA VAL A 51 7.06 11.60 1.56
C VAL A 51 7.08 10.59 0.41
N VAL A 52 6.06 10.63 -0.44
CA VAL A 52 5.89 9.74 -1.57
C VAL A 52 5.52 10.57 -2.81
N PRO A 53 6.52 11.18 -3.48
CA PRO A 53 6.29 12.10 -4.60
C PRO A 53 5.80 11.39 -5.88
N LYS A 54 6.00 10.08 -5.98
CA LYS A 54 5.65 9.27 -7.16
C LYS A 54 4.91 8.00 -6.76
N PRO A 55 4.11 7.41 -7.66
CA PRO A 55 3.44 6.14 -7.40
C PRO A 55 4.48 5.07 -7.06
N LEU A 56 4.25 4.34 -5.97
CA LEU A 56 5.19 3.33 -5.49
C LEU A 56 5.05 1.98 -6.18
N ASN A 57 3.95 1.78 -6.93
CA ASN A 57 3.58 0.49 -7.53
C ASN A 57 3.69 -0.65 -6.50
N ILE A 58 3.31 -0.38 -5.26
CA ILE A 58 3.49 -1.29 -4.14
C ILE A 58 2.54 -2.49 -4.29
N SER A 59 3.09 -3.67 -4.02
CA SER A 59 2.33 -4.92 -4.07
C SER A 59 1.51 -5.13 -2.79
N MET A 60 0.39 -5.86 -2.90
CA MET A 60 -0.39 -6.24 -1.72
C MET A 60 0.42 -7.06 -0.69
N PRO A 61 1.23 -8.07 -1.08
CA PRO A 61 2.06 -8.79 -0.12
C PRO A 61 2.97 -7.88 0.72
N THR A 62 3.57 -6.85 0.09
CA THR A 62 4.41 -5.87 0.79
C THR A 62 3.60 -5.06 1.82
N LEU A 63 2.40 -4.62 1.46
CA LEU A 63 1.50 -3.89 2.37
C LEU A 63 1.07 -4.74 3.56
N LEU A 64 0.65 -5.98 3.31
CA LEU A 64 0.23 -6.91 4.37
C LEU A 64 1.39 -7.25 5.31
N LYS A 65 2.61 -7.36 4.79
CA LYS A 65 3.82 -7.52 5.62
C LYS A 65 4.01 -6.33 6.56
N TYR A 66 3.91 -5.09 6.07
CA TYR A 66 4.02 -3.92 6.92
C TYR A 66 2.86 -3.76 7.90
N ALA A 67 1.65 -4.13 7.50
CA ALA A 67 0.50 -4.16 8.40
C ALA A 67 0.76 -5.09 9.58
N LYS A 68 1.23 -6.32 9.29
CA LYS A 68 1.60 -7.32 10.30
C LYS A 68 2.73 -6.83 11.20
N GLU A 69 3.82 -6.30 10.64
CA GLU A 69 4.94 -5.74 11.40
C GLU A 69 4.53 -4.57 12.29
N ALA A 70 3.51 -3.80 11.88
CA ALA A 70 2.99 -2.66 12.64
C ALA A 70 1.83 -3.02 13.59
N GLY A 71 1.53 -4.31 13.76
CA GLY A 71 0.45 -4.80 14.63
C GLY A 71 -0.96 -4.40 14.18
N VAL A 72 -1.16 -4.08 12.90
CA VAL A 72 -2.46 -3.69 12.37
C VAL A 72 -3.31 -4.93 12.13
N VAL A 73 -4.40 -5.06 12.87
CA VAL A 73 -5.39 -6.12 12.65
C VAL A 73 -6.20 -5.77 11.41
N LEU A 74 -5.96 -6.50 10.32
CA LEU A 74 -6.74 -6.38 9.10
C LEU A 74 -7.87 -7.41 9.14
N HIS A 75 -9.11 -6.94 9.24
CA HIS A 75 -10.26 -7.81 9.10
C HIS A 75 -10.31 -8.36 7.67
N ARG A 76 -10.35 -9.68 7.53
CA ARG A 76 -10.57 -10.33 6.22
C ARG A 76 -11.94 -9.86 5.69
N GLY A 77 -11.96 -9.24 4.52
CA GLY A 77 -13.21 -8.99 3.81
C GLY A 77 -13.82 -10.35 3.43
N ARG A 78 -14.98 -10.69 3.99
CA ARG A 78 -15.78 -11.81 3.49
C ARG A 78 -16.34 -11.38 2.13
N PRO A 79 -16.20 -12.16 1.05
CA PRO A 79 -16.93 -11.87 -0.16
C PRO A 79 -18.41 -11.83 0.19
N LYS A 80 -19.07 -10.70 -0.11
CA LYS A 80 -20.51 -10.55 0.06
C LYS A 80 -21.13 -11.64 -0.81
N LYS A 81 -21.80 -12.63 -0.21
CA LYS A 81 -22.65 -13.54 -1.00
C LYS A 81 -23.65 -12.64 -1.70
N VAL A 82 -23.52 -12.53 -3.02
CA VAL A 82 -24.57 -11.99 -3.86
C VAL A 82 -25.60 -13.12 -3.89
N ALA A 83 -26.69 -12.94 -3.14
CA ALA A 83 -27.86 -13.81 -3.18
C ALA A 83 -28.75 -13.38 -4.35
#